data_AF-A0A849Q0L3-F1
#
_entry.id   AF-A0A849Q0L3-F1
#
_cell.length_a   1.000
_cell.length_b   1.000
_cell.length_c   1.000
_cell.angle_alpha   90.00
_cell.angle_beta   90.00
_cell.angle_gamma   90.00
#
_symmetry.space_group_name_H-M   'P 1'
#
loop_
_entity.id
_entity.type
_entity.pdbx_description
1 polymer ?
#
loop_
_entity_poly.entity_id
_entity_poly.type
_entity_poly.pdbx_seq_one_letter_code
_entity_poly.pdbx_strand_id
1 'polypeptide(L)'
;ADISLPDKWDVAVIPKEPTYFDRFLLTTHKQTTLTECGIDPGDEYALPHPKIRVLAIRQPWASLIIRGLKNIEVRSKNTYVRGTIAIYASRATIRKKDLKWVNENYDVPTEQLENLPTGMIIGTVNLIECKEYESDFHFKLDQRRHLSPEESYAKNIKGWFLKSPRPIEPVSYKFNGEVVWSLADTDILQQTA
;
A
#
# COMPACT_ATOMS: atom_id res chain seq x y z
N ALA A 1 12.53 -53.51 17.28
CA ALA A 1 11.67 -52.55 18.00
C ALA A 1 11.66 -51.30 17.15
N ASP A 2 10.59 -51.11 16.38
CA ASP A 2 10.43 -49.95 15.50
C ASP A 2 10.14 -48.72 16.34
N ILE A 3 10.98 -47.70 16.22
CA ILE A 3 10.76 -46.38 16.81
C ILE A 3 10.01 -45.57 15.74
N SER A 4 8.70 -45.41 15.94
CA SER A 4 7.88 -44.44 15.21
C SER A 4 8.23 -43.04 15.73
N LEU A 5 8.64 -42.14 14.82
CA LEU A 5 8.73 -40.71 15.08
C LEU A 5 7.49 -40.01 14.51
N PRO A 6 6.90 -39.02 15.21
CA PRO A 6 5.75 -38.29 14.70
C PRO A 6 6.13 -37.31 13.58
N ASP A 7 5.28 -37.23 12.54
CA ASP A 7 5.45 -36.48 11.29
C ASP A 7 5.37 -34.95 11.39
N LYS A 8 5.38 -34.35 12.59
CA LYS A 8 5.37 -32.89 12.73
C LYS A 8 6.24 -32.39 13.87
N TRP A 9 7.20 -31.54 13.50
CA TRP A 9 7.96 -30.69 14.41
C TRP A 9 7.21 -29.37 14.62
N ASP A 10 6.15 -29.40 15.43
CA ASP A 10 5.52 -28.16 15.90
C ASP A 10 6.30 -27.61 17.11
N VAL A 11 7.50 -27.08 16.85
CA VAL A 11 8.24 -26.29 17.84
C VAL A 11 8.00 -24.82 17.55
N ALA A 12 7.05 -24.21 18.25
CA ALA A 12 6.88 -22.77 18.24
C ALA A 12 8.11 -22.12 18.89
N VAL A 13 8.91 -21.41 18.09
CA VAL A 13 10.03 -20.60 18.60
C VAL A 13 9.43 -19.33 19.21
N ILE A 14 9.21 -19.35 20.52
CA ILE A 14 8.75 -18.19 21.28
C ILE A 14 10.00 -17.42 21.75
N PRO A 15 10.19 -16.15 21.32
CA PRO A 15 11.31 -15.33 21.79
C PRO A 15 11.28 -15.16 23.31
N LYS A 16 12.44 -15.25 23.97
CA LYS A 16 12.57 -15.06 25.43
C LYS A 16 12.24 -13.64 25.90
N GLU A 17 12.23 -12.67 24.99
CA GLU A 17 11.91 -11.28 25.26
C GLU A 17 10.88 -10.80 24.21
N PRO A 18 9.82 -10.08 24.62
CA PRO A 18 8.85 -9.52 23.69
C PRO A 18 9.59 -8.62 22.69
N THR A 19 9.32 -8.85 21.41
CA THR A 19 9.88 -8.06 20.33
C THR A 19 9.40 -6.61 20.45
N TYR A 20 10.06 -5.68 19.78
CA TYR A 20 9.61 -4.29 19.70
C TYR A 20 8.12 -4.19 19.27
N PHE A 21 7.66 -5.11 18.42
CA PHE A 21 6.27 -5.24 17.98
C PHE A 21 5.31 -5.61 19.14
N ASP A 22 5.73 -6.45 20.08
CA ASP A 22 4.90 -6.89 21.21
C ASP A 22 4.75 -5.81 22.29
N ARG A 23 5.70 -4.87 22.40
CA ARG A 23 5.69 -3.81 23.43
C ARG A 23 4.81 -2.62 23.09
N PHE A 24 4.57 -2.32 21.81
CA PHE A 24 3.95 -1.07 21.38
C PHE A 24 2.55 -1.21 20.75
N LEU A 25 2.08 -2.43 20.47
CA LEU A 25 0.78 -2.65 19.84
C LEU A 25 -0.41 -2.55 20.81
N LEU A 26 -0.22 -2.77 22.11
CA LEU A 26 -1.36 -2.95 23.03
C LEU A 26 -2.06 -1.65 23.47
N THR A 27 -1.42 -0.48 23.41
CA THR A 27 -1.98 0.74 24.03
C THR A 27 -2.03 2.00 23.16
N THR A 28 -1.47 2.01 21.95
CA THR A 28 -1.37 3.26 21.15
C THR A 28 -2.20 3.28 19.87
N HIS A 29 -2.74 2.14 19.47
CA HIS A 29 -3.69 2.07 18.37
C HIS A 29 -4.83 1.15 18.79
N LYS A 30 -6.01 1.72 19.08
CA LYS A 30 -7.24 0.96 18.85
C LYS A 30 -7.26 0.67 17.35
N GLN A 31 -6.67 -0.45 16.95
CA GLN A 31 -6.80 -0.98 15.61
C GLN A 31 -8.28 -1.13 15.37
N THR A 32 -8.84 -0.28 14.49
CA THR A 32 -10.15 -0.55 13.96
C THR A 32 -10.03 -1.88 13.23
N THR A 33 -10.70 -2.91 13.73
CA THR A 33 -10.70 -4.23 13.10
C THR A 33 -11.32 -4.09 11.71
N LEU A 34 -10.95 -4.96 10.76
CA LEU A 34 -11.57 -4.99 9.43
C LEU A 34 -13.10 -5.04 9.54
N THR A 35 -13.61 -5.75 10.54
CA THR A 35 -15.02 -5.82 10.94
C THR A 35 -15.62 -4.48 11.34
N GLU A 36 -14.92 -3.67 12.14
CA GLU A 36 -15.37 -2.31 12.51
C GLU A 36 -15.33 -1.32 11.34
N CYS A 37 -14.61 -1.64 10.26
CA CYS A 37 -14.68 -0.95 8.97
C CYS A 37 -15.73 -1.51 8.00
N GLY A 38 -16.53 -2.49 8.44
CA GLY A 38 -17.56 -3.15 7.61
C GLY A 38 -17.00 -4.12 6.57
N ILE A 39 -15.75 -4.56 6.73
CA ILE A 39 -15.09 -5.51 5.83
C ILE A 39 -15.15 -6.89 6.48
N ASP A 40 -15.90 -7.80 5.87
CA ASP A 40 -15.89 -9.22 6.24
C ASP A 40 -14.48 -9.78 5.99
N PRO A 41 -13.79 -10.34 7.01
CA PRO A 41 -12.49 -10.99 6.80
C PRO A 41 -12.53 -12.14 5.78
N GLY A 42 -13.71 -12.64 5.42
CA GLY A 42 -13.91 -13.61 4.33
C GLY A 42 -13.79 -13.05 2.91
N ASP A 43 -13.75 -11.72 2.73
CA ASP A 43 -13.66 -11.10 1.41
C ASP A 43 -12.60 -9.99 1.38
N GLU A 44 -11.33 -10.41 1.26
CA GLU A 44 -10.19 -9.51 0.99
C GLU A 44 -10.39 -8.65 -0.27
N TYR A 45 -11.36 -9.03 -1.11
CA TYR A 45 -11.69 -8.45 -2.40
C TYR A 45 -12.91 -7.53 -2.38
N ALA A 46 -13.68 -7.49 -1.28
CA ALA A 46 -14.86 -6.64 -1.15
C ALA A 46 -14.51 -5.16 -1.30
N LEU A 47 -15.26 -4.47 -2.16
CA LEU A 47 -15.21 -3.01 -2.22
C LEU A 47 -16.12 -2.43 -1.13
N PRO A 48 -15.70 -1.37 -0.42
CA PRO A 48 -16.55 -0.70 0.57
C PRO A 48 -17.73 -0.03 -0.13
N HIS A 49 -18.96 -0.31 0.30
CA HIS A 49 -20.18 0.20 -0.32
C HIS A 49 -20.85 1.29 0.55
N PRO A 50 -21.47 2.35 -0.03
CA PRO A 50 -21.49 2.70 -1.46
C PRO A 50 -20.28 3.50 -1.91
N LYS A 51 -19.46 4.00 -0.97
CA LYS A 51 -18.34 4.90 -1.27
C LYS A 51 -17.00 4.28 -0.91
N ILE A 52 -16.02 4.53 -1.76
CA ILE A 52 -14.62 4.17 -1.55
C ILE A 52 -13.75 5.41 -1.42
N ARG A 53 -12.78 5.35 -0.50
CA ARG A 53 -11.77 6.39 -0.36
C ARG A 53 -10.75 6.31 -1.50
N VAL A 54 -10.40 7.45 -2.06
CA VAL A 54 -9.44 7.56 -3.16
C VAL A 54 -8.15 8.22 -2.66
N LEU A 55 -7.02 7.62 -2.99
CA LEU A 55 -5.68 8.14 -2.71
C LEU A 55 -5.01 8.57 -4.01
N ALA A 56 -4.72 9.86 -4.14
CA ALA A 56 -3.94 10.39 -5.24
C ALA A 56 -2.44 10.11 -5.07
N ILE A 57 -1.85 9.44 -6.05
CA ILE A 57 -0.43 9.11 -6.12
C ILE A 57 0.13 9.59 -7.45
N ARG A 58 1.30 10.25 -7.43
CA ARG A 58 1.96 10.70 -8.66
C ARG A 58 2.58 9.51 -9.40
N GLN A 59 2.57 9.56 -10.73
CA GLN A 59 3.32 8.59 -11.54
C GLN A 59 4.84 8.77 -11.39
N PRO A 60 5.64 7.69 -11.52
CA PRO A 60 5.24 6.32 -11.88
C PRO A 60 4.70 5.47 -10.70
N TRP A 61 4.76 6.00 -9.48
CA TRP A 61 4.49 5.26 -8.25
C TRP A 61 3.08 4.65 -8.19
N ALA A 62 2.07 5.35 -8.73
CA ALA A 62 0.70 4.85 -8.79
C ALA A 62 0.62 3.52 -9.57
N SER A 63 1.24 3.47 -10.76
CA SER A 63 1.24 2.26 -11.59
C SER A 63 2.09 1.15 -10.99
N LEU A 64 3.24 1.49 -10.37
CA LEU A 64 4.08 0.50 -9.69
C LEU A 64 3.34 -0.15 -8.50
N ILE A 65 2.48 0.60 -7.80
CA ILE A 65 1.63 0.06 -6.75
C ILE A 65 0.60 -0.91 -7.32
N ILE A 66 -0.14 -0.51 -8.34
CA ILE A 66 -1.20 -1.33 -8.94
C ILE A 66 -0.65 -2.58 -9.65
N ARG A 67 0.59 -2.54 -10.13
CA ARG A 67 1.30 -3.71 -10.68
C ARG A 67 1.94 -4.59 -9.62
N GLY A 68 1.86 -4.23 -8.33
CA GLY A 68 2.45 -4.99 -7.22
C GLY A 68 3.97 -4.86 -7.08
N LEU A 69 4.61 -3.95 -7.81
CA LEU A 69 6.04 -3.70 -7.75
C LEU A 69 6.44 -2.81 -6.56
N LYS A 70 5.49 -2.03 -6.03
CA LYS A 70 5.66 -1.15 -4.86
C LYS A 70 4.53 -1.39 -3.86
N ASN A 71 4.86 -1.85 -2.66
CA ASN A 71 3.84 -2.20 -1.64
C ASN A 71 3.92 -1.33 -0.36
N ILE A 72 4.76 -0.30 -0.34
CA ILE A 72 4.76 0.73 0.70
C ILE A 72 4.69 2.09 0.05
N GLU A 73 3.69 2.91 0.40
CA GLU A 73 3.60 4.31 0.02
C GLU A 73 4.21 5.21 1.12
N VAL A 74 5.09 6.14 0.73
CA VAL A 74 5.87 6.95 1.68
C VAL A 74 5.25 8.34 1.80
N ARG A 75 4.92 8.77 3.03
CA ARG A 75 4.26 10.06 3.30
C ARG A 75 4.79 10.70 4.58
N SER A 76 4.71 12.02 4.69
CA SER A 76 5.03 12.74 5.94
C SER A 76 3.90 12.73 6.97
N LYS A 77 2.70 12.27 6.58
CA LYS A 77 1.50 12.24 7.44
C LYS A 77 1.12 10.82 7.81
N ASN A 78 0.61 10.65 9.02
CA ASN A 78 -0.05 9.42 9.45
C ASN A 78 -1.44 9.30 8.78
N THR A 79 -1.98 8.09 8.75
CA THR A 79 -3.39 7.83 8.39
C THR A 79 -3.97 6.72 9.27
N TYR A 80 -5.21 6.92 9.69
CA TYR A 80 -6.01 5.91 10.40
C TYR A 80 -6.91 5.11 9.44
N VAL A 81 -6.90 5.43 8.14
CA VAL A 81 -7.67 4.67 7.14
C VAL A 81 -7.12 3.25 7.05
N ARG A 82 -8.00 2.25 7.07
CA ARG A 82 -7.69 0.85 6.82
C ARG A 82 -8.74 0.24 5.89
N GLY A 83 -8.37 -0.83 5.19
CA GLY A 83 -9.24 -1.50 4.21
C GLY A 83 -8.98 -1.09 2.77
N THR A 84 -9.89 -1.46 1.87
CA THR A 84 -9.74 -1.22 0.44
C THR A 84 -9.91 0.25 0.09
N ILE A 85 -8.95 0.77 -0.68
CA ILE A 85 -8.92 2.13 -1.20
C ILE A 85 -8.67 2.11 -2.71
N ALA A 86 -9.13 3.14 -3.41
CA ALA A 86 -8.84 3.35 -4.82
C ALA A 86 -7.54 4.15 -5.00
N ILE A 87 -6.74 3.79 -6.01
CA ILE A 87 -5.53 4.51 -6.39
C ILE A 87 -5.83 5.38 -7.61
N TYR A 88 -5.70 6.69 -7.41
CA TYR A 88 -5.80 7.68 -8.47
C TYR A 88 -4.41 8.08 -8.95
N ALA A 89 -4.14 7.88 -10.24
CA ALA A 89 -2.96 8.40 -10.90
C ALA A 89 -3.09 9.92 -11.06
N SER A 90 -2.32 10.67 -10.26
CA SER A 90 -2.39 12.13 -10.19
C SER A 90 -2.19 12.80 -11.56
N ARG A 91 -2.89 13.91 -11.80
CA ARG A 91 -2.67 14.82 -12.95
C ARG A 91 -1.35 15.59 -12.87
N ALA A 92 -0.66 15.54 -11.73
CA ALA A 92 0.61 16.23 -11.58
C ALA A 92 1.65 15.69 -12.58
N THR A 93 2.43 16.59 -13.17
CA THR A 93 3.48 16.25 -14.13
C THR A 93 4.37 15.13 -13.61
N ILE A 94 4.59 14.12 -14.46
CA ILE A 94 5.50 13.01 -14.16
C ILE A 94 6.92 13.56 -14.08
N ARG A 95 7.59 13.31 -12.96
CA ARG A 95 8.94 13.80 -12.75
C ARG A 95 9.91 12.90 -13.51
N LYS A 96 10.67 13.47 -14.46
CA LYS A 96 11.71 12.75 -15.21
C LYS A 96 12.71 12.04 -14.30
N LYS A 97 13.06 12.66 -13.17
CA LYS A 97 13.95 12.06 -12.16
C LYS A 97 13.37 10.80 -11.51
N ASP A 98 12.05 10.73 -11.31
CA ASP A 98 11.39 9.58 -10.69
C ASP A 98 11.40 8.40 -11.68
N LEU A 99 11.12 8.66 -12.97
CA LEU A 99 11.24 7.65 -14.03
C LEU A 99 12.68 7.14 -14.18
N LYS A 100 13.64 8.07 -14.26
CA LYS A 100 15.07 7.76 -14.36
C LYS A 100 15.53 6.89 -13.18
N TRP A 101 15.17 7.28 -11.96
CA TRP A 101 15.48 6.53 -10.76
C TRP A 101 14.96 5.09 -10.83
N VAL A 102 13.69 4.90 -11.23
CA VAL A 102 13.12 3.56 -11.33
C VAL A 102 13.85 2.73 -12.38
N ASN A 103 14.09 3.29 -13.56
CA ASN A 103 14.76 2.62 -14.67
C ASN A 103 16.22 2.24 -14.38
N GLU A 104 16.94 3.04 -13.57
CA GLU A 104 18.36 2.81 -13.26
C GLU A 104 18.57 1.88 -12.06
N ASN A 105 17.61 1.80 -11.13
CA ASN A 105 17.81 1.10 -9.85
C ASN A 105 16.96 -0.16 -9.69
N TYR A 106 15.96 -0.38 -10.55
CA TYR A 106 15.07 -1.53 -10.47
C TYR A 106 14.83 -2.13 -11.85
N ASP A 107 14.63 -3.45 -11.88
CA ASP A 107 14.34 -4.20 -13.10
C ASP A 107 12.85 -4.06 -13.48
N VAL A 108 12.49 -2.85 -13.92
CA VAL A 108 11.15 -2.53 -14.42
C VAL A 108 11.27 -2.30 -15.93
N PRO A 109 10.61 -3.12 -16.77
CA PRO A 109 10.69 -2.96 -18.22
C PRO A 109 10.26 -1.57 -18.68
N THR A 110 10.97 -0.99 -19.65
CA THR A 110 10.76 0.39 -20.09
C THR A 110 9.34 0.65 -20.57
N GLU A 111 8.73 -0.32 -21.25
CA GLU A 111 7.34 -0.26 -21.72
C GLU A 111 6.34 -0.09 -20.56
N GLN A 112 6.69 -0.53 -19.36
CA GLN A 112 5.89 -0.32 -18.16
C GLN A 112 5.97 1.13 -17.68
N LEU A 113 7.02 1.87 -18.03
CA LEU A 113 7.22 3.27 -17.65
C LEU A 113 6.73 4.27 -18.73
N GLU A 114 6.30 3.76 -19.87
CA GLU A 114 5.72 4.53 -20.97
C GLU A 114 4.19 4.64 -20.84
N ASN A 115 3.62 5.68 -21.47
CA ASN A 115 2.16 5.89 -21.58
C ASN A 115 1.38 5.79 -20.26
N LEU A 116 2.00 6.21 -19.16
CA LEU A 116 1.41 6.12 -17.83
C LEU A 116 0.13 6.98 -17.72
N PRO A 117 -1.01 6.39 -17.31
CA PRO A 117 -2.27 7.12 -17.21
C PRO A 117 -2.15 8.24 -16.17
N THR A 118 -2.84 9.36 -16.41
CA THR A 118 -2.93 10.47 -15.45
C THR A 118 -4.36 10.98 -15.42
N GLY A 119 -4.79 11.44 -14.24
CA GLY A 119 -6.14 11.94 -14.05
C GLY A 119 -7.23 10.90 -13.89
N MET A 120 -6.86 9.65 -13.57
CA MET A 120 -7.76 8.49 -13.58
C MET A 120 -7.55 7.60 -12.35
N ILE A 121 -8.60 6.92 -11.91
CA ILE A 121 -8.48 5.78 -11.00
C ILE A 121 -8.04 4.57 -11.82
N ILE A 122 -6.99 3.89 -11.37
CA ILE A 122 -6.32 2.83 -12.14
C ILE A 122 -6.36 1.46 -11.43
N GLY A 123 -6.91 1.41 -10.22
CA GLY A 123 -7.03 0.18 -9.46
C GLY A 123 -7.37 0.40 -8.00
N THR A 124 -7.43 -0.69 -7.26
CA THR A 124 -7.63 -0.70 -5.80
C THR A 124 -6.51 -1.44 -5.09
N VAL A 125 -6.32 -1.14 -3.82
CA VAL A 125 -5.38 -1.82 -2.90
C VAL A 125 -5.98 -1.87 -1.50
N ASN A 126 -5.50 -2.78 -0.66
CA ASN A 126 -5.81 -2.82 0.76
C ASN A 126 -4.74 -2.04 1.54
N LEU A 127 -5.12 -0.94 2.19
CA LEU A 127 -4.26 -0.23 3.13
C LEU A 127 -4.35 -0.93 4.49
N ILE A 128 -3.31 -1.64 4.87
CA ILE A 128 -3.33 -2.54 6.03
C ILE A 128 -2.63 -1.95 7.25
N GLU A 129 -1.66 -1.06 7.06
CA GLU A 129 -0.82 -0.54 8.14
C GLU A 129 -0.24 0.82 7.78
N CYS A 130 0.05 1.63 8.80
CA CYS A 130 0.85 2.84 8.67
C CYS A 130 1.91 2.81 9.78
N LYS A 131 3.17 2.67 9.38
CA LYS A 131 4.34 2.58 10.26
C LYS A 131 5.14 3.87 10.18
N GLU A 132 5.57 4.39 11.31
CA GLU A 132 6.57 5.46 11.36
C GLU A 132 7.98 4.87 11.29
N TYR A 133 8.84 5.44 10.44
CA TYR A 133 10.24 5.04 10.40
C TYR A 133 11.01 5.80 11.48
N GLU A 134 11.53 5.05 12.47
CA GLU A 134 12.28 5.60 13.59
C GLU A 134 13.70 6.02 13.23
N SER A 135 14.26 5.42 12.17
CA SER A 135 15.63 5.63 11.72
C SER A 135 15.75 5.48 10.21
N ASP A 136 16.82 6.04 9.64
CA ASP A 136 17.19 5.82 8.24
C ASP A 136 17.49 4.35 7.96
N PHE A 137 18.03 3.62 8.94
CA PHE A 137 18.24 2.18 8.87
C PHE A 137 16.94 1.41 8.60
N HIS A 138 15.87 1.70 9.36
CA HIS A 138 14.57 1.05 9.14
C HIS A 138 13.96 1.42 7.79
N PHE A 139 14.18 2.65 7.31
CA PHE A 139 13.75 3.08 5.98
C PHE A 139 14.48 2.31 4.88
N LYS A 140 15.82 2.22 4.95
CA LYS A 140 16.67 1.49 4.00
C LYS A 140 16.32 0.01 3.92
N LEU A 141 15.96 -0.62 5.04
CA LEU A 141 15.54 -2.03 5.06
C LEU A 141 14.30 -2.27 4.19
N ASP A 142 13.37 -1.31 4.15
CA ASP A 142 12.15 -1.36 3.36
C ASP A 142 12.35 -0.76 1.93
N GLN A 143 13.57 -0.42 1.51
CA GLN A 143 13.82 0.30 0.24
C GLN A 143 13.29 -0.44 -0.99
N ARG A 144 13.45 -1.76 -1.05
CA ARG A 144 12.92 -2.57 -2.16
C ARG A 144 11.38 -2.60 -2.23
N ARG A 145 10.71 -2.14 -1.18
CA ARG A 145 9.25 -2.14 -1.05
C ARG A 145 8.64 -0.78 -1.32
N HIS A 146 9.32 0.30 -0.90
CA HIS A 146 8.88 1.66 -1.19
C HIS A 146 9.57 2.31 -2.40
N LEU A 147 10.64 1.72 -2.92
CA LEU A 147 11.38 2.13 -4.12
C LEU A 147 11.90 3.56 -4.11
N SER A 148 12.00 4.19 -2.93
CA SER A 148 12.44 5.58 -2.81
C SER A 148 13.94 5.64 -2.56
N PRO A 149 14.63 6.67 -3.07
CA PRO A 149 16.05 6.89 -2.75
C PRO A 149 16.28 6.97 -1.25
N GLU A 150 17.41 6.45 -0.76
CA GLU A 150 17.73 6.43 0.67
C GLU A 150 17.78 7.85 1.25
N GLU A 151 18.29 8.80 0.46
CA GLU A 151 18.36 10.22 0.79
C GLU A 151 16.99 10.89 0.91
N SER A 152 15.91 10.21 0.51
CA SER A 152 14.54 10.71 0.73
C SER A 152 14.07 10.52 2.18
N TYR A 153 14.84 9.84 3.01
CA TYR A 153 14.53 9.73 4.43
C TYR A 153 14.51 11.12 5.09
N ALA A 154 13.47 11.37 5.87
CA ALA A 154 13.34 12.52 6.72
C ALA A 154 12.77 12.09 8.07
N LYS A 155 13.06 12.85 9.12
CA LYS A 155 12.39 12.64 10.41
C LYS A 155 10.87 12.73 10.20
N ASN A 156 10.14 11.84 10.87
CA ASN A 156 8.68 11.74 10.81
C ASN A 156 8.11 11.21 9.49
N ILE A 157 8.86 10.44 8.70
CA ILE A 157 8.35 9.79 7.49
C ILE A 157 7.63 8.47 7.85
N LYS A 158 6.49 8.24 7.20
CA LYS A 158 5.61 7.08 7.43
C LYS A 158 5.57 6.22 6.18
N GLY A 159 5.59 4.90 6.36
CA GLY A 159 5.27 3.91 5.34
C GLY A 159 3.84 3.43 5.49
N TRP A 160 3.04 3.61 4.45
CA TRP A 160 1.67 3.11 4.33
C TRP A 160 1.70 1.79 3.57
N PHE A 161 1.39 0.69 4.24
CA PHE A 161 1.57 -0.65 3.71
C PHE A 161 0.33 -1.04 2.91
N LEU A 162 0.56 -1.44 1.66
CA LEU A 162 -0.46 -1.76 0.69
C LEU A 162 -0.38 -3.26 0.34
N LYS A 163 -1.52 -3.91 0.23
CA LYS A 163 -1.64 -5.30 -0.19
C LYS A 163 -2.69 -5.45 -1.30
N SER A 164 -2.64 -6.61 -1.95
CA SER A 164 -3.67 -7.09 -2.86
C SER A 164 -4.06 -6.05 -3.92
N PRO A 165 -3.07 -5.56 -4.70
CA PRO A 165 -3.35 -4.62 -5.77
C PRO A 165 -4.22 -5.26 -6.84
N ARG A 166 -5.24 -4.52 -7.26
CA ARG A 166 -6.21 -4.93 -8.27
C ARG A 166 -6.27 -3.86 -9.36
N PRO A 167 -5.62 -4.08 -10.51
CA PRO A 167 -5.79 -3.20 -11.65
C PRO A 167 -7.23 -3.20 -12.15
N ILE A 168 -7.68 -2.06 -12.66
CA ILE A 168 -8.92 -1.93 -13.41
C ILE A 168 -8.64 -1.15 -14.70
N GLU A 169 -9.56 -1.19 -15.65
CA GLU A 169 -9.53 -0.26 -16.77
C GLU A 169 -9.58 1.19 -16.25
N PRO A 170 -8.67 2.09 -16.67
CA PRO A 170 -8.59 3.43 -16.11
C PRO A 170 -9.92 4.21 -16.19
N VAL A 171 -10.45 4.58 -15.03
CA VAL A 171 -11.72 5.31 -14.93
C VAL A 171 -11.46 6.79 -14.68
N SER A 172 -12.13 7.65 -15.45
CA SER A 172 -12.07 9.10 -15.24
C SER A 172 -12.67 9.47 -13.88
N TYR A 173 -11.92 10.24 -13.08
CA TYR A 173 -12.38 10.70 -11.77
C TYR A 173 -12.04 12.17 -11.55
N LYS A 174 -13.03 12.94 -11.07
CA LYS A 174 -12.90 14.36 -10.75
C LYS A 174 -13.12 14.56 -9.26
N PHE A 175 -12.16 15.21 -8.61
CA PHE A 175 -12.26 15.55 -7.19
C PHE A 175 -13.33 16.63 -6.95
N ASN A 176 -14.11 16.47 -5.88
CA ASN A 176 -15.11 17.45 -5.41
C ASN A 176 -14.60 18.25 -4.20
N GLY A 177 -13.34 18.70 -4.21
CA GLY A 177 -12.77 19.61 -3.21
C GLY A 177 -11.54 19.07 -2.47
N GLU A 178 -11.60 17.87 -1.90
CA GLU A 178 -10.46 17.25 -1.21
C GLU A 178 -9.68 16.31 -2.14
N VAL A 179 -8.34 16.43 -2.13
CA VAL A 179 -7.44 15.65 -3.01
C VAL A 179 -6.95 14.36 -2.35
N VAL A 180 -7.06 14.27 -1.03
CA VAL A 180 -6.63 13.10 -0.25
C VAL A 180 -7.85 12.55 0.48
N TRP A 181 -8.16 11.28 0.27
CA TRP A 181 -9.33 10.60 0.84
C TRP A 181 -10.68 11.09 0.32
N SER A 182 -10.74 11.62 -0.90
CA SER A 182 -12.01 11.88 -1.55
C SER A 182 -12.83 10.59 -1.65
N LEU A 183 -14.15 10.74 -1.65
CA LEU A 183 -15.07 9.62 -1.77
C LEU A 183 -15.51 9.48 -3.24
N ALA A 184 -15.35 8.28 -3.79
CA ALA A 184 -15.88 7.88 -5.09
C ALA A 184 -17.06 6.93 -4.88
N ASP A 185 -18.04 6.96 -5.79
CA ASP A 185 -19.04 5.88 -5.86
C ASP A 185 -18.35 4.59 -6.28
N THR A 186 -18.64 3.50 -5.59
CA THR A 186 -18.01 2.20 -5.83
C THR A 186 -18.38 1.65 -7.20
N ASP A 187 -19.58 1.95 -7.66
CA ASP A 187 -20.11 1.55 -8.97
C ASP A 187 -19.26 2.08 -10.13
N ILE A 188 -18.52 3.20 -9.95
CA ILE A 188 -17.62 3.69 -10.99
C ILE A 188 -16.41 2.76 -11.18
N LEU A 189 -16.09 1.94 -10.17
CA LEU A 189 -15.04 0.93 -10.23
C LEU A 189 -15.57 -0.42 -10.71
N GLN A 190 -16.90 -0.58 -10.78
CA GLN A 190 -17.57 -1.79 -11.22
C GLN A 190 -17.89 -1.73 -12.72
N GLN A 191 -16.89 -1.79 -13.60
CA GLN A 191 -17.07 -2.10 -15.03
C GLN A 191 -15.77 -2.74 -15.54
N THR A 192 -15.71 -3.80 -16.34
CA THR A 192 -16.65 -4.82 -16.88
C THR A 192 -15.76 -6.05 -17.10
N ALA A 193 -16.25 -7.26 -16.83
CA ALA A 193 -15.57 -8.47 -17.27
C ALA A 193 -15.37 -8.48 -18.79
#